data_AF-A0A8S1RNH1-F1
#
_entry.id   AF-A0A8S1RNH1-F1
#
_cell.length_a   1.000
_cell.length_b   1.000
_cell.length_c   1.000
_cell.angle_alpha   90.00
_cell.angle_beta   90.00
_cell.angle_gamma   90.00
#
_symmetry.space_group_name_H-M   'P 1'
#
loop_
_entity.id
_entity.type
_entity.pdbx_description
1 polymer ?
#
loop_
_entity_poly.entity_id
_entity_poly.type
_entity_poly.pdbx_seq_one_letter_code
_entity_poly.pdbx_strand_id
1 'polypeptide(L)'
;MKISKYLIIMMISSIDIRQITQFCVCRHVDNQYECQGSHICIWNGEKCDLRLGETYIQQIDYQDADQCYKYIQEDCIQMEMCGFYLGECIRFTECGLFQKNQCQESSVKCVSDGQNVLRKKDVMIIIQQKVVKIKIQMEIIIIGIQMLLLSVKMLYCTQLPYYLMSDNDCRNAMYYFTVNDLGYGCEDGKNKCEEYTKENKCYFTYYKKIECFWDRELQMCFTKNCENKQLKTYDECNSYMQNCTTNGIHCFENQECQFIKNEKGCVVDINNKKSAYSNGKCELKNCNTAPLQYNSYEQCQQYDEKLDCVRCQNRPIQCQNYYQEIDCYSIIIQDCVWYKNKCDKRQCYHAPQTFVHEQCQQYGKCMRKIEGGCELRPQTCEEIIIYEFCDISYDESRCMWEENQCKQLTCQNLKLPNYDNSQKCKQASKHCRQYSYNKYRLFIIQCW
;
A
#
# COMPACT_ATOMS: atom_id res chain seq x y z
N MET A 1 -74.09 -32.28 31.61
CA MET A 1 -73.58 -33.67 31.48
C MET A 1 -72.75 -33.80 30.21
N LYS A 2 -71.58 -34.45 30.29
CA LYS A 2 -70.51 -34.60 29.28
C LYS A 2 -69.36 -33.58 29.33
N ILE A 3 -68.71 -33.47 30.50
CA ILE A 3 -67.27 -33.19 30.61
C ILE A 3 -66.71 -34.28 31.53
N SER A 4 -66.49 -35.49 31.00
CA SER A 4 -65.93 -36.61 31.78
C SER A 4 -65.43 -37.76 30.89
N LYS A 5 -64.69 -37.47 29.82
CA LYS A 5 -64.03 -38.51 29.01
C LYS A 5 -62.59 -38.21 28.55
N TYR A 6 -62.03 -37.03 28.84
CA TYR A 6 -60.69 -36.65 28.36
C TYR A 6 -59.59 -36.60 29.44
N LEU A 7 -59.91 -36.96 30.69
CA LEU A 7 -58.96 -36.90 31.82
C LEU A 7 -58.32 -38.26 32.20
N ILE A 8 -58.59 -39.35 31.46
CA ILE A 8 -58.08 -40.70 31.80
C ILE A 8 -56.98 -41.19 30.84
N ILE A 9 -56.66 -40.48 29.75
CA ILE A 9 -55.64 -40.91 28.78
C ILE A 9 -54.25 -40.27 29.04
N MET A 10 -54.12 -39.31 29.96
CA MET A 10 -52.85 -38.62 30.26
C MET A 10 -52.13 -39.09 31.55
N MET A 11 -52.36 -40.32 32.02
CA MET A 11 -51.66 -40.88 33.19
C MET A 11 -51.05 -42.28 33.02
N ILE A 12 -50.86 -42.79 31.79
CA ILE A 12 -50.21 -44.11 31.57
C ILE A 12 -49.05 -44.04 30.54
N SER A 13 -48.19 -43.03 30.59
CA SER A 13 -47.01 -42.95 29.71
C SER A 13 -45.72 -42.52 30.39
N SER A 14 -45.62 -42.69 31.72
CA SER A 14 -44.42 -42.28 32.50
C SER A 14 -43.64 -43.44 33.11
N ILE A 15 -43.91 -44.69 32.73
CA ILE A 15 -43.14 -45.85 33.19
C ILE A 15 -42.68 -46.62 31.95
N ASP A 16 -41.39 -47.00 31.95
CA ASP A 16 -40.64 -47.81 30.96
C ASP A 16 -39.79 -47.15 29.86
N ILE A 17 -39.46 -45.85 29.93
CA ILE A 17 -38.39 -45.30 29.05
C ILE A 17 -36.98 -45.38 29.69
N ARG A 18 -36.86 -45.44 31.02
CA ARG A 18 -35.55 -45.44 31.71
C ARG A 18 -34.77 -46.76 31.60
N GLN A 19 -35.41 -47.89 31.32
CA GLN A 19 -34.69 -49.17 31.18
C GLN A 19 -34.15 -49.43 29.77
N ILE A 20 -34.67 -48.73 28.75
CA ILE A 20 -34.25 -48.93 27.35
C ILE A 20 -32.87 -48.31 27.09
N THR A 21 -32.52 -47.21 27.75
CA THR A 21 -31.27 -46.47 27.48
C THR A 21 -30.02 -47.11 28.08
N GLN A 22 -30.14 -47.96 29.10
CA GLN A 22 -28.99 -48.72 29.64
C GLN A 22 -28.61 -49.93 28.77
N PHE A 23 -29.53 -50.45 27.95
CA PHE A 23 -29.32 -51.67 27.17
C PHE A 23 -28.62 -51.47 25.81
N CYS A 24 -28.46 -50.21 25.34
CA CYS A 24 -28.00 -49.92 23.98
C CYS A 24 -26.51 -49.54 23.85
N VAL A 25 -25.78 -49.35 24.96
CA VAL A 25 -24.42 -48.78 24.92
C VAL A 25 -23.37 -49.78 24.45
N CYS A 26 -23.37 -51.02 24.97
CA CYS A 26 -22.38 -52.04 24.56
C CYS A 26 -22.92 -52.96 23.44
N ARG A 27 -24.24 -53.01 23.22
CA ARG A 27 -24.89 -54.03 22.37
C ARG A 27 -24.74 -53.80 20.86
N HIS A 28 -24.27 -52.62 20.43
CA HIS A 28 -23.98 -52.33 19.02
C HIS A 28 -22.56 -52.78 18.60
N VAL A 29 -21.77 -53.32 19.53
CA VAL A 29 -20.42 -53.81 19.25
C VAL A 29 -20.47 -55.32 19.04
N ASP A 30 -20.37 -55.71 17.78
CA ASP A 30 -20.60 -57.09 17.35
C ASP A 30 -19.32 -57.93 17.30
N ASN A 31 -18.17 -57.37 17.68
CA ASN A 31 -16.89 -58.09 17.69
C ASN A 31 -16.10 -57.92 19.01
N GLN A 32 -15.35 -58.96 19.35
CA GLN A 32 -14.63 -59.07 20.61
C GLN A 32 -13.50 -58.02 20.75
N TYR A 33 -12.82 -57.68 19.67
CA TYR A 33 -11.66 -56.78 19.72
C TYR A 33 -12.08 -55.36 20.09
N GLU A 34 -13.16 -54.86 19.48
CA GLU A 34 -13.73 -53.55 19.79
C GLU A 34 -14.33 -53.52 21.20
N CYS A 35 -14.96 -54.62 21.64
CA CYS A 35 -15.51 -54.71 22.99
C CYS A 35 -14.41 -54.66 24.06
N GLN A 36 -13.29 -55.35 23.84
CA GLN A 36 -12.15 -55.37 24.76
C GLN A 36 -11.39 -54.03 24.81
N GLY A 37 -11.52 -53.19 23.79
CA GLY A 37 -10.98 -51.82 23.79
C GLY A 37 -11.77 -50.84 24.66
N SER A 38 -12.99 -51.20 25.07
CA SER A 38 -13.81 -50.38 25.96
C SER A 38 -13.45 -50.61 27.43
N HIS A 39 -13.27 -49.53 28.19
CA HIS A 39 -13.03 -49.62 29.63
C HIS A 39 -14.28 -50.02 30.44
N ILE A 40 -15.48 -49.87 29.85
CA ILE A 40 -16.78 -50.00 30.54
C ILE A 40 -17.60 -51.22 30.09
N CYS A 41 -17.19 -51.89 29.00
CA CYS A 41 -17.84 -53.10 28.50
C CYS A 41 -16.94 -54.34 28.72
N ILE A 42 -17.55 -55.54 28.75
CA ILE A 42 -16.88 -56.84 28.75
C ILE A 42 -17.49 -57.72 27.67
N TRP A 43 -16.65 -58.53 27.03
CA TRP A 43 -17.08 -59.53 26.07
C TRP A 43 -17.42 -60.84 26.76
N ASN A 44 -18.62 -61.36 26.51
CA ASN A 44 -19.16 -62.51 27.23
C ASN A 44 -19.07 -63.82 26.43
N GLY A 45 -18.44 -63.79 25.26
CA GLY A 45 -18.38 -64.91 24.31
C GLY A 45 -19.30 -64.74 23.11
N GLU A 46 -20.48 -64.15 23.26
CA GLU A 46 -21.44 -63.93 22.16
C GLU A 46 -21.83 -62.46 21.95
N LYS A 47 -21.70 -61.61 22.96
CA LYS A 47 -22.10 -60.20 22.93
C LYS A 47 -21.28 -59.38 23.92
N CYS A 48 -21.23 -58.08 23.66
CA CYS A 48 -20.59 -57.10 24.52
C CYS A 48 -21.60 -56.55 25.53
N ASP A 49 -21.42 -56.84 26.82
CA ASP A 49 -22.29 -56.37 27.91
C ASP A 49 -21.54 -55.39 28.84
N LEU A 50 -22.30 -54.60 29.61
CA LEU A 50 -21.75 -53.69 30.64
C LEU A 50 -21.13 -54.46 31.80
N ARG A 51 -20.03 -53.93 32.37
CA ARG A 51 -19.46 -54.46 33.62
C ARG A 51 -20.45 -54.27 34.79
N LEU A 52 -20.73 -55.34 35.52
CA LEU A 52 -21.63 -55.34 36.69
C LEU A 52 -21.12 -54.34 37.75
N GLY A 53 -21.90 -53.28 38.01
CA GLY A 53 -21.60 -52.24 39.00
C GLY A 53 -21.27 -50.87 38.42
N GLU A 54 -21.18 -50.71 37.09
CA GLU A 54 -20.96 -49.41 36.45
C GLU A 54 -22.25 -48.86 35.82
N THR A 55 -22.66 -47.66 36.23
CA THR A 55 -23.70 -46.85 35.55
C THR A 55 -23.06 -45.58 35.01
N TYR A 56 -23.54 -45.07 33.87
CA TYR A 56 -23.00 -43.87 33.17
C TYR A 56 -22.94 -42.60 34.04
N ILE A 57 -23.62 -42.57 35.19
CA ILE A 57 -23.46 -41.51 36.18
C ILE A 57 -22.49 -42.01 37.25
N GLN A 58 -21.19 -41.87 37.00
CA GLN A 58 -20.28 -41.70 38.13
C GLN A 58 -20.42 -40.25 38.60
N GLN A 59 -20.98 -40.06 39.79
CA GLN A 59 -20.72 -38.88 40.60
C GLN A 59 -19.22 -38.84 40.88
N ILE A 60 -18.47 -38.16 40.02
CA ILE A 60 -17.10 -37.77 40.32
C ILE A 60 -17.19 -36.44 41.05
N ASP A 61 -16.97 -36.53 42.35
CA ASP A 61 -16.88 -35.42 43.28
C ASP A 61 -15.62 -34.61 42.96
N TYR A 62 -15.72 -33.59 42.10
CA TYR A 62 -14.74 -32.51 41.98
C TYR A 62 -15.44 -31.19 41.61
N GLN A 63 -15.36 -30.25 42.54
CA GLN A 63 -15.86 -28.88 42.43
C GLN A 63 -15.23 -28.16 41.21
N ASP A 64 -16.03 -27.33 40.55
CA ASP A 64 -15.73 -26.37 39.47
C ASP A 64 -15.79 -26.77 37.98
N ALA A 65 -15.89 -28.05 37.59
CA ALA A 65 -15.91 -28.41 36.16
C ALA A 65 -17.30 -28.59 35.52
N ASP A 66 -18.38 -28.52 36.30
CA ASP A 66 -19.69 -29.05 35.89
C ASP A 66 -20.80 -27.98 35.82
N GLN A 67 -20.48 -26.72 35.50
CA GLN A 67 -21.48 -25.64 35.45
C GLN A 67 -22.31 -25.58 34.16
N CYS A 68 -22.05 -26.44 33.17
CA CYS A 68 -22.66 -26.34 31.85
C CYS A 68 -24.19 -26.44 31.87
N TYR A 69 -24.75 -27.28 32.75
CA TYR A 69 -26.22 -27.47 32.86
C TYR A 69 -27.01 -26.21 33.21
N LYS A 70 -26.32 -25.14 33.66
CA LYS A 70 -26.96 -23.86 34.01
C LYS A 70 -27.22 -22.97 32.80
N TYR A 71 -26.57 -23.23 31.67
CA TYR A 71 -26.70 -22.41 30.47
C TYR A 71 -27.84 -22.89 29.59
N ILE A 72 -28.66 -21.94 29.13
CA ILE A 72 -29.62 -22.16 28.05
C ILE A 72 -28.87 -22.38 26.72
N GLN A 73 -29.55 -22.91 25.71
CA GLN A 73 -28.93 -23.31 24.44
C GLN A 73 -28.02 -22.23 23.84
N GLU A 74 -28.50 -20.99 23.73
CA GLU A 74 -27.76 -19.89 23.10
C GLU A 74 -26.43 -19.60 23.82
N ASP A 75 -26.46 -19.51 25.15
CA ASP A 75 -25.27 -19.29 25.98
C ASP A 75 -24.34 -20.51 25.96
N CYS A 76 -24.92 -21.71 26.05
CA CYS A 76 -24.19 -22.97 26.07
C CYS A 76 -23.29 -23.13 24.85
N ILE A 77 -23.81 -22.78 23.67
CA ILE A 77 -23.09 -22.88 22.38
C ILE A 77 -21.84 -22.00 22.38
N GLN A 78 -21.84 -20.87 23.10
CA GLN A 78 -20.73 -19.91 23.17
C GLN A 78 -19.67 -20.29 24.23
N MET A 79 -20.03 -21.11 25.22
CA MET A 79 -19.14 -21.38 26.36
C MET A 79 -17.99 -22.31 26.02
N GLU A 80 -16.79 -21.95 26.48
CA GLU A 80 -15.57 -22.67 26.08
C GLU A 80 -15.55 -24.12 26.57
N MET A 81 -16.16 -24.45 27.70
CA MET A 81 -16.16 -25.81 28.25
C MET A 81 -17.47 -26.57 28.03
N CYS A 82 -18.41 -26.03 27.26
CA CYS A 82 -19.76 -26.59 27.13
C CYS A 82 -20.18 -26.82 25.66
N GLY A 83 -21.17 -27.69 25.48
CA GLY A 83 -21.83 -27.95 24.21
C GLY A 83 -23.26 -28.43 24.42
N PHE A 84 -24.16 -27.99 23.56
CA PHE A 84 -25.56 -28.34 23.60
C PHE A 84 -25.79 -29.66 22.84
N TYR A 85 -26.43 -30.64 23.49
CA TYR A 85 -26.70 -31.93 22.90
C TYR A 85 -28.05 -32.48 23.37
N LEU A 86 -28.91 -32.84 22.43
CA LEU A 86 -30.23 -33.45 22.69
C LEU A 86 -31.10 -32.70 23.72
N GLY A 87 -31.04 -31.37 23.73
CA GLY A 87 -31.86 -30.54 24.61
C GLY A 87 -31.18 -30.11 25.91
N GLU A 88 -29.95 -30.57 26.17
CA GLU A 88 -29.22 -30.27 27.41
C GLU A 88 -27.85 -29.67 27.13
N CYS A 89 -27.39 -28.76 28.00
CA CYS A 89 -26.04 -28.22 27.93
C CYS A 89 -25.09 -29.09 28.74
N ILE A 90 -24.22 -29.82 28.04
CA ILE A 90 -23.28 -30.76 28.62
C ILE A 90 -21.84 -30.23 28.51
N ARG A 91 -20.92 -30.84 29.26
CA ARG A 91 -19.50 -30.53 29.15
C ARG A 91 -18.96 -30.94 27.78
N PHE A 92 -18.23 -30.04 27.15
CA PHE A 92 -17.59 -30.27 25.87
C PHE A 92 -16.38 -31.20 26.02
N THR A 93 -16.45 -32.40 25.44
CA THR A 93 -15.33 -33.35 25.40
C THR A 93 -14.71 -33.41 24.00
N GLU A 94 -15.54 -33.58 22.98
CA GLU A 94 -15.11 -33.63 21.58
C GLU A 94 -16.26 -33.38 20.60
N CYS A 95 -15.91 -33.14 19.34
CA CYS A 95 -16.87 -32.83 18.28
C CYS A 95 -17.60 -34.04 17.70
N GLY A 96 -17.03 -35.24 17.84
CA GLY A 96 -17.62 -36.47 17.29
C GLY A 96 -18.98 -36.85 17.90
N LEU A 97 -19.31 -36.29 19.06
CA LEU A 97 -20.58 -36.54 19.74
C LEU A 97 -21.77 -35.84 19.10
N PHE A 98 -21.54 -34.74 18.38
CA PHE A 98 -22.61 -33.92 17.82
C PHE A 98 -23.07 -34.44 16.46
N GLN A 99 -24.38 -34.38 16.22
CA GLN A 99 -24.92 -34.77 14.93
C GLN A 99 -24.40 -33.83 13.84
N LYS A 100 -24.00 -34.40 12.70
CA LYS A 100 -23.44 -33.67 11.55
C LYS A 100 -24.25 -32.44 11.14
N ASN A 101 -25.58 -32.54 11.21
CA ASN A 101 -26.51 -31.48 10.79
C ASN A 101 -26.80 -30.45 11.89
N GLN A 102 -26.45 -30.75 13.15
CA GLN A 102 -26.71 -29.90 14.32
C GLN A 102 -25.41 -29.42 15.00
N CYS A 103 -24.26 -29.75 14.43
CA CYS A 103 -22.94 -29.42 14.98
C CYS A 103 -22.79 -27.94 15.35
N GLN A 104 -23.23 -27.03 14.48
CA GLN A 104 -23.09 -25.58 14.72
C GLN A 104 -24.06 -25.09 15.81
N GLU A 105 -25.21 -25.76 15.94
CA GLU A 105 -26.17 -25.54 17.03
C GLU A 105 -25.75 -26.22 18.34
N SER A 106 -24.68 -27.01 18.30
CA SER A 106 -24.19 -27.76 19.45
C SER A 106 -22.98 -27.10 20.11
N SER A 107 -22.04 -26.51 19.34
CA SER A 107 -20.91 -25.77 19.91
C SER A 107 -20.18 -24.96 18.83
N VAL A 108 -19.77 -23.72 19.13
CA VAL A 108 -18.92 -22.91 18.23
C VAL A 108 -17.53 -23.51 17.97
N LYS A 109 -17.14 -24.52 18.77
CA LYS A 109 -15.85 -25.23 18.64
C LYS A 109 -15.86 -26.31 17.57
N CYS A 110 -17.03 -26.73 17.13
CA CYS A 110 -17.17 -27.83 16.20
C CYS A 110 -17.57 -27.35 14.82
N VAL A 111 -17.12 -28.10 13.83
CA VAL A 111 -17.40 -27.83 12.45
C VAL A 111 -17.63 -29.12 11.69
N SER A 112 -18.71 -29.15 10.92
CA SER A 112 -19.00 -30.23 10.00
C SER A 112 -18.31 -29.97 8.66
N ASP A 113 -17.54 -30.93 8.16
CA ASP A 113 -16.99 -30.91 6.80
C ASP A 113 -17.96 -31.53 5.77
N GLY A 114 -19.19 -31.85 6.19
CA GLY A 114 -20.14 -32.56 5.37
C GLY A 114 -20.00 -34.09 5.43
N GLN A 115 -19.04 -34.66 6.14
CA GLN A 115 -18.91 -36.10 6.40
C GLN A 115 -18.67 -36.39 7.89
N ASN A 116 -17.80 -35.61 8.55
CA ASN A 116 -17.39 -35.71 9.93
C ASN A 116 -17.55 -34.36 10.65
N VAL A 117 -17.57 -34.42 11.98
CA VAL A 117 -17.57 -33.23 12.83
C VAL A 117 -16.22 -33.09 13.53
N LEU A 118 -15.49 -32.02 13.20
CA LEU A 118 -14.11 -31.77 13.60
C LEU A 118 -14.02 -30.55 14.52
N ARG A 119 -12.95 -30.43 15.31
CA ARG A 119 -12.71 -29.20 16.08
C ARG A 119 -12.19 -28.11 15.14
N LYS A 120 -12.68 -26.88 15.32
CA LYS A 120 -12.32 -25.71 14.51
C LYS A 120 -10.80 -25.46 14.48
N LYS A 121 -10.09 -25.71 15.59
CA LYS A 121 -8.62 -25.60 15.69
C LYS A 121 -7.90 -26.61 14.79
N ASP A 122 -8.37 -27.85 14.75
CA ASP A 122 -7.76 -28.92 13.97
C ASP A 122 -7.97 -28.69 12.47
N VAL A 123 -9.14 -28.15 12.10
CA VAL A 123 -9.44 -27.75 10.73
C VAL A 123 -8.57 -26.59 10.27
N MET A 124 -8.32 -25.58 11.13
CA MET A 124 -7.42 -24.47 10.79
C MET A 124 -6.01 -24.91 10.37
N ILE A 125 -5.47 -25.93 11.05
CA ILE A 125 -4.16 -26.51 10.72
C ILE A 125 -4.20 -27.20 9.35
N ILE A 126 -5.28 -27.94 9.06
CA ILE A 126 -5.49 -28.61 7.76
C ILE A 126 -5.64 -27.59 6.62
N ILE A 127 -6.33 -26.47 6.84
CA ILE A 127 -6.47 -25.39 5.83
C ILE A 127 -5.11 -24.78 5.53
N GLN A 128 -4.32 -24.41 6.54
CA GLN A 128 -3.01 -23.80 6.32
C GLN A 128 -2.11 -24.72 5.49
N GLN A 129 -2.13 -26.02 5.77
CA GLN A 129 -1.37 -27.01 5.01
C GLN A 129 -1.91 -27.22 3.58
N LYS A 130 -3.23 -27.22 3.37
CA LYS A 130 -3.85 -27.37 2.04
C LYS A 130 -3.70 -26.09 1.18
N VAL A 131 -3.92 -24.91 1.75
CA VAL A 131 -3.78 -23.61 1.07
C VAL A 131 -2.32 -23.36 0.69
N VAL A 132 -1.36 -23.71 1.54
CA VAL A 132 0.08 -23.65 1.19
C VAL A 132 0.42 -24.61 0.06
N LYS A 133 -0.11 -25.85 0.08
CA LYS A 133 0.06 -26.79 -1.05
C LYS A 133 -0.55 -26.29 -2.35
N ILE A 134 -1.73 -25.68 -2.30
CA ILE A 134 -2.43 -25.11 -3.47
C ILE A 134 -1.67 -23.90 -4.03
N LYS A 135 -1.14 -23.02 -3.17
CA LYS A 135 -0.36 -21.84 -3.59
C LYS A 135 0.96 -22.23 -4.27
N ILE A 136 1.67 -23.23 -3.72
CA ILE A 136 2.89 -23.78 -4.32
C ILE A 136 2.59 -24.48 -5.65
N GLN A 137 1.46 -25.19 -5.77
CA GLN A 137 1.03 -25.76 -7.05
C GLN A 137 0.68 -24.70 -8.10
N MET A 138 0.11 -23.55 -7.72
CA MET A 138 -0.21 -22.47 -8.67
C MET A 138 1.02 -21.70 -9.17
N GLU A 139 2.02 -21.45 -8.32
CA GLU A 139 3.26 -20.75 -8.75
C GLU A 139 4.11 -21.60 -9.70
N ILE A 140 4.10 -22.93 -9.54
CA ILE A 140 4.77 -23.86 -10.48
C ILE A 140 4.05 -23.88 -11.84
N ILE A 141 2.74 -23.63 -11.89
CA ILE A 141 1.94 -23.59 -13.13
C ILE A 141 2.19 -22.31 -13.96
N ILE A 142 2.63 -21.20 -13.35
CA ILE A 142 2.92 -19.96 -14.09
C ILE A 142 4.26 -20.04 -14.85
N ILE A 143 5.20 -20.86 -14.38
CA ILE A 143 6.53 -20.99 -15.01
C ILE A 143 6.53 -22.04 -16.15
N GLY A 144 5.51 -22.89 -16.21
CA GLY A 144 5.33 -23.80 -17.33
C GLY A 144 3.85 -23.96 -17.65
N ILE A 145 3.40 -23.32 -18.73
CA ILE A 145 2.70 -23.98 -19.86
C ILE A 145 1.93 -22.92 -20.69
N GLN A 146 2.44 -22.68 -21.90
CA GLN A 146 1.61 -22.46 -23.08
C GLN A 146 1.31 -23.87 -23.63
N MET A 147 0.04 -24.26 -23.68
CA MET A 147 -0.52 -25.59 -24.06
C MET A 147 -0.60 -26.68 -22.98
N LEU A 148 -1.65 -26.65 -22.14
CA LEU A 148 -2.53 -27.80 -21.88
C LEU A 148 -3.71 -27.37 -21.00
N LEU A 149 -4.71 -26.76 -21.65
CA LEU A 149 -6.08 -26.73 -21.12
C LEU A 149 -6.57 -28.18 -21.08
N LEU A 150 -6.68 -28.78 -19.89
CA LEU A 150 -7.74 -29.70 -19.48
C LEU A 150 -7.41 -30.31 -18.10
N SER A 151 -8.36 -30.15 -17.17
CA SER A 151 -8.50 -30.88 -15.89
C SER A 151 -7.76 -30.39 -14.64
N VAL A 152 -7.70 -29.07 -14.41
CA VAL A 152 -7.85 -28.61 -13.01
C VAL A 152 -9.32 -28.73 -12.69
N LYS A 153 -9.68 -29.71 -11.86
CA LYS A 153 -11.03 -29.86 -11.29
C LYS A 153 -11.39 -28.49 -10.69
N MET A 154 -12.33 -27.78 -11.33
CA MET A 154 -12.90 -26.55 -10.80
C MET A 154 -13.30 -26.85 -9.36
N LEU A 155 -12.72 -26.13 -8.40
CA LEU A 155 -13.16 -26.21 -7.02
C LEU A 155 -14.59 -25.66 -7.03
N TYR A 156 -15.58 -26.55 -6.98
CA TYR A 156 -16.98 -26.16 -6.85
C TYR A 156 -17.15 -25.61 -5.45
N CYS A 157 -18.03 -24.61 -5.29
CA CYS A 157 -18.25 -23.99 -3.99
C CYS A 157 -18.66 -25.00 -2.90
N THR A 158 -19.31 -26.09 -3.29
CA THR A 158 -19.68 -27.23 -2.44
C THR A 158 -18.52 -27.99 -1.82
N GLN A 159 -17.29 -27.79 -2.31
CA GLN A 159 -16.07 -28.38 -1.75
C GLN A 159 -15.39 -27.46 -0.75
N LEU A 160 -15.81 -26.18 -0.66
CA LEU A 160 -15.32 -25.30 0.38
C LEU A 160 -15.99 -25.61 1.71
N PRO A 161 -15.26 -25.46 2.83
CA PRO A 161 -15.83 -25.82 4.10
C PRO A 161 -16.93 -24.87 4.59
N TYR A 162 -17.93 -25.44 5.26
CA TYR A 162 -19.11 -24.72 5.77
C TYR A 162 -18.81 -23.74 6.92
N TYR A 163 -17.61 -23.77 7.53
CA TYR A 163 -17.25 -22.84 8.62
C TYR A 163 -16.77 -21.46 8.14
N LEU A 164 -16.69 -21.23 6.83
CA LEU A 164 -16.44 -19.91 6.29
C LEU A 164 -17.73 -19.10 6.49
N MET A 165 -17.74 -18.19 7.46
CA MET A 165 -18.97 -17.54 7.96
C MET A 165 -19.09 -16.08 7.49
N SER A 166 -18.13 -15.60 6.70
CA SER A 166 -18.14 -14.26 6.16
C SER A 166 -17.74 -14.25 4.69
N ASP A 167 -18.17 -13.21 3.98
CA ASP A 167 -17.73 -12.95 2.61
C ASP A 167 -16.20 -12.84 2.52
N ASN A 168 -15.56 -12.20 3.51
CA ASN A 168 -14.10 -12.14 3.60
C ASN A 168 -13.47 -13.54 3.74
N ASP A 169 -14.03 -14.44 4.56
CA ASP A 169 -13.53 -15.81 4.69
C ASP A 169 -13.64 -16.57 3.36
N CYS A 170 -14.80 -16.47 2.69
CA CYS A 170 -15.05 -17.09 1.40
C CYS A 170 -14.14 -16.55 0.30
N ARG A 171 -13.95 -15.23 0.22
CA ARG A 171 -13.09 -14.58 -0.78
C ARG A 171 -11.60 -14.84 -0.54
N ASN A 172 -11.18 -14.94 0.71
CA ASN A 172 -9.81 -15.33 1.05
C ASN A 172 -9.54 -16.80 0.70
N ALA A 173 -10.55 -17.68 0.82
CA ALA A 173 -10.44 -19.06 0.35
C ALA A 173 -10.38 -19.11 -1.19
N MET A 174 -11.31 -18.43 -1.88
CA MET A 174 -11.23 -18.16 -3.32
C MET A 174 -11.95 -16.86 -3.68
N TYR A 175 -11.28 -15.99 -4.43
CA TYR A 175 -11.73 -14.60 -4.67
C TYR A 175 -13.12 -14.46 -5.34
N TYR A 176 -13.62 -15.53 -5.98
CA TYR A 176 -14.87 -15.53 -6.74
C TYR A 176 -16.09 -16.05 -5.96
N PHE A 177 -15.90 -16.45 -4.71
CA PHE A 177 -17.01 -16.87 -3.87
C PHE A 177 -17.46 -15.77 -2.90
N THR A 178 -18.67 -15.92 -2.39
CA THR A 178 -19.23 -15.13 -1.30
C THR A 178 -19.87 -16.07 -0.27
N VAL A 179 -20.27 -15.54 0.89
CA VAL A 179 -21.02 -16.33 1.87
C VAL A 179 -22.42 -16.66 1.33
N ASN A 180 -22.96 -17.83 1.67
CA ASN A 180 -24.31 -18.21 1.23
C ASN A 180 -25.42 -17.39 1.91
N ASP A 181 -26.68 -17.58 1.48
CA ASP A 181 -27.83 -16.88 2.07
C ASP A 181 -28.08 -17.23 3.55
N LEU A 182 -27.57 -18.35 4.03
CA LEU A 182 -27.72 -18.76 5.43
C LEU A 182 -26.65 -18.15 6.35
N GLY A 183 -25.64 -17.49 5.79
CA GLY A 183 -24.54 -16.87 6.54
C GLY A 183 -23.39 -17.82 6.90
N TYR A 184 -23.35 -19.03 6.33
CA TYR A 184 -22.28 -20.00 6.57
C TYR A 184 -22.00 -20.88 5.35
N GLY A 185 -20.73 -21.15 5.08
CA GLY A 185 -20.31 -21.77 3.83
C GLY A 185 -20.41 -20.80 2.66
N CYS A 186 -19.78 -21.18 1.56
CA CYS A 186 -19.63 -20.31 0.41
C CYS A 186 -20.61 -20.68 -0.72
N GLU A 187 -20.90 -19.70 -1.56
CA GLU A 187 -21.58 -19.85 -2.85
C GLU A 187 -20.86 -19.03 -3.95
N ASP A 188 -21.24 -19.24 -5.22
CA ASP A 188 -20.72 -18.45 -6.34
C ASP A 188 -21.12 -16.98 -6.22
N GLY A 189 -20.13 -16.09 -6.36
CA GLY A 189 -20.37 -14.65 -6.43
C GLY A 189 -21.21 -14.24 -7.65
N LYS A 190 -21.89 -13.11 -7.56
CA LYS A 190 -22.75 -12.59 -8.62
C LYS A 190 -22.00 -11.72 -9.63
N ASN A 191 -22.57 -11.59 -10.83
CA ASN A 191 -21.98 -10.78 -11.91
C ASN A 191 -22.28 -9.28 -11.76
N LYS A 192 -23.37 -8.94 -11.07
CA LYS A 192 -23.82 -7.58 -10.80
C LYS A 192 -24.05 -7.38 -9.31
N CYS A 193 -23.79 -6.18 -8.80
CA CYS A 193 -23.99 -5.88 -7.38
C CYS A 193 -25.48 -5.98 -7.01
N GLU A 194 -26.35 -5.58 -7.92
CA GLU A 194 -27.81 -5.55 -7.78
C GLU A 194 -28.45 -6.95 -7.62
N GLU A 195 -27.68 -8.02 -7.87
CA GLU A 195 -28.11 -9.40 -7.63
C GLU A 195 -27.92 -9.85 -6.17
N TYR A 196 -27.18 -9.10 -5.35
CA TYR A 196 -27.01 -9.40 -3.93
C TYR A 196 -28.17 -8.82 -3.11
N THR A 197 -28.84 -9.68 -2.36
CA THR A 197 -30.01 -9.34 -1.54
C THR A 197 -29.70 -9.15 -0.05
N LYS A 198 -28.43 -9.29 0.37
CA LYS A 198 -27.99 -9.18 1.77
C LYS A 198 -26.72 -8.34 1.91
N GLU A 199 -26.65 -7.53 2.98
CA GLU A 199 -25.51 -6.64 3.29
C GLU A 199 -24.19 -7.42 3.38
N ASN A 200 -24.20 -8.58 4.02
CA ASN A 200 -23.02 -9.41 4.25
C ASN A 200 -22.45 -10.09 2.98
N LYS A 201 -22.99 -9.78 1.78
CA LYS A 201 -22.47 -10.22 0.48
C LYS A 201 -22.09 -9.06 -0.45
N CYS A 202 -22.53 -7.84 -0.12
CA CYS A 202 -22.45 -6.68 -0.99
C CYS A 202 -21.07 -6.00 -0.92
N TYR A 203 -20.06 -6.67 -1.48
CA TYR A 203 -18.67 -6.18 -1.47
C TYR A 203 -18.09 -6.04 -2.87
N PHE A 204 -18.03 -7.14 -3.64
CA PHE A 204 -17.50 -7.12 -5.01
C PHE A 204 -18.23 -8.11 -5.93
N THR A 205 -18.26 -7.79 -7.23
CA THR A 205 -18.69 -8.74 -8.27
C THR A 205 -17.61 -9.78 -8.57
N TYR A 206 -18.03 -10.97 -9.03
CA TYR A 206 -17.15 -12.08 -9.37
C TYR A 206 -16.12 -11.73 -10.46
N TYR A 207 -16.57 -11.36 -11.66
CA TYR A 207 -15.71 -11.37 -12.86
C TYR A 207 -14.82 -10.13 -13.01
N LYS A 208 -15.22 -9.00 -12.43
CA LYS A 208 -14.59 -7.69 -12.68
C LYS A 208 -14.08 -6.99 -11.42
N LYS A 209 -14.28 -7.59 -10.24
CA LYS A 209 -13.98 -6.97 -8.94
C LYS A 209 -14.57 -5.55 -8.84
N ILE A 210 -15.76 -5.35 -9.42
CA ILE A 210 -16.47 -4.08 -9.29
C ILE A 210 -16.89 -3.97 -7.83
N GLU A 211 -16.48 -2.89 -7.17
CA GLU A 211 -16.88 -2.64 -5.78
C GLU A 211 -18.39 -2.43 -5.72
N CYS A 212 -19.02 -2.95 -4.68
CA CYS A 212 -20.43 -2.79 -4.41
C CYS A 212 -20.64 -1.91 -3.19
N PHE A 213 -21.82 -1.29 -3.12
CA PHE A 213 -22.27 -0.45 -2.03
C PHE A 213 -23.63 -0.92 -1.54
N TRP A 214 -23.74 -1.20 -0.23
CA TRP A 214 -25.02 -1.54 0.39
C TRP A 214 -25.75 -0.29 0.85
N ASP A 215 -26.92 -0.03 0.28
CA ASP A 215 -27.82 1.02 0.72
C ASP A 215 -28.73 0.51 1.85
N ARG A 216 -28.55 1.05 3.05
CA ARG A 216 -29.30 0.66 4.25
C ARG A 216 -30.74 1.16 4.25
N GLU A 217 -31.05 2.23 3.54
CA GLU A 217 -32.40 2.77 3.46
C GLU A 217 -33.24 1.93 2.49
N LEU A 218 -32.65 1.58 1.34
CA LEU A 218 -33.31 0.75 0.33
C LEU A 218 -33.20 -0.76 0.60
N GLN A 219 -32.30 -1.19 1.50
CA GLN A 219 -31.95 -2.59 1.74
C GLN A 219 -31.55 -3.31 0.44
N MET A 220 -30.75 -2.64 -0.38
CA MET A 220 -30.33 -3.11 -1.71
C MET A 220 -28.84 -2.87 -1.93
N CYS A 221 -28.24 -3.74 -2.72
CA CYS A 221 -26.86 -3.63 -3.14
C CYS A 221 -26.76 -2.94 -4.52
N PHE A 222 -25.86 -1.97 -4.66
CA PHE A 222 -25.64 -1.24 -5.91
C PHE A 222 -24.17 -1.30 -6.31
N THR A 223 -23.91 -1.08 -7.59
CA THR A 223 -22.54 -0.79 -8.05
C THR A 223 -22.03 0.48 -7.37
N LYS A 224 -20.88 0.39 -6.70
CA LYS A 224 -20.28 1.52 -5.99
C LYS A 224 -19.87 2.60 -6.99
N ASN A 225 -20.37 3.81 -6.77
CA ASN A 225 -20.07 5.01 -7.52
C ASN A 225 -20.03 6.23 -6.58
N CYS A 226 -19.57 7.37 -7.08
CA CYS A 226 -19.48 8.60 -6.27
C CYS A 226 -20.84 9.04 -5.71
N GLU A 227 -21.92 8.89 -6.46
CA GLU A 227 -23.24 9.44 -6.12
C GLU A 227 -23.97 8.67 -5.01
N ASN A 228 -23.49 7.47 -4.64
CA ASN A 228 -24.11 6.66 -3.58
C ASN A 228 -24.08 7.31 -2.18
N LYS A 229 -23.25 8.34 -1.95
CA LYS A 229 -23.14 9.04 -0.66
C LYS A 229 -23.26 10.55 -0.82
N GLN A 230 -24.01 11.15 0.11
CA GLN A 230 -24.16 12.61 0.22
C GLN A 230 -23.05 13.21 1.11
N LEU A 231 -21.79 13.13 0.66
CA LEU A 231 -20.66 13.76 1.36
C LEU A 231 -20.37 15.14 0.77
N LYS A 232 -19.89 16.07 1.62
CA LYS A 232 -19.84 17.50 1.30
C LYS A 232 -18.45 18.05 1.11
N THR A 233 -17.42 17.27 1.45
CA THR A 233 -16.01 17.68 1.33
C THR A 233 -15.26 16.79 0.34
N TYR A 234 -14.22 17.35 -0.26
CA TYR A 234 -13.34 16.59 -1.17
C TYR A 234 -12.71 15.40 -0.46
N ASP A 235 -12.15 15.59 0.74
CA ASP A 235 -11.44 14.52 1.46
C ASP A 235 -12.35 13.35 1.79
N GLU A 236 -13.60 13.61 2.19
CA GLU A 236 -14.60 12.55 2.43
C GLU A 236 -14.93 11.79 1.13
N CYS A 237 -15.18 12.51 0.03
CA CYS A 237 -15.51 11.90 -1.27
C CYS A 237 -14.35 11.06 -1.82
N ASN A 238 -13.13 11.60 -1.80
CA ASN A 238 -11.94 10.95 -2.32
C ASN A 238 -11.52 9.76 -1.45
N SER A 239 -11.73 9.83 -0.13
CA SER A 239 -11.52 8.69 0.78
C SER A 239 -12.54 7.57 0.56
N TYR A 240 -13.78 7.93 0.22
CA TYR A 240 -14.83 6.96 -0.09
C TYR A 240 -14.54 6.19 -1.40
N MET A 241 -14.14 6.91 -2.44
CA MET A 241 -13.73 6.33 -3.72
C MET A 241 -12.77 7.27 -4.45
N GLN A 242 -11.64 6.71 -4.89
CA GLN A 242 -10.65 7.45 -5.68
C GLN A 242 -11.30 7.97 -6.96
N ASN A 243 -10.87 9.16 -7.42
CA ASN A 243 -11.46 9.88 -8.55
C ASN A 243 -12.90 10.40 -8.31
N CYS A 244 -13.34 10.54 -7.07
CA CYS A 244 -14.54 11.30 -6.74
C CYS A 244 -14.19 12.70 -6.20
N THR A 245 -15.03 13.67 -6.50
CA THR A 245 -15.00 15.03 -5.91
C THR A 245 -16.39 15.42 -5.42
N THR A 246 -16.55 16.62 -4.85
CA THR A 246 -17.84 17.09 -4.29
C THR A 246 -18.34 18.35 -4.97
N ASN A 247 -19.66 18.48 -5.10
CA ASN A 247 -20.30 19.75 -5.46
C ASN A 247 -20.73 20.57 -4.22
N GLY A 248 -20.33 20.12 -3.03
CA GLY A 248 -20.70 20.69 -1.74
C GLY A 248 -22.01 20.16 -1.14
N ILE A 249 -22.74 19.32 -1.90
CA ILE A 249 -23.98 18.67 -1.49
C ILE A 249 -23.80 17.14 -1.50
N HIS A 250 -23.27 16.59 -2.59
CA HIS A 250 -22.97 15.18 -2.76
C HIS A 250 -21.66 14.98 -3.53
N CYS A 251 -21.15 13.75 -3.55
CA CYS A 251 -20.00 13.41 -4.39
C CYS A 251 -20.44 13.14 -5.84
N PHE A 252 -19.54 13.37 -6.78
CA PHE A 252 -19.69 13.03 -8.19
C PHE A 252 -18.33 12.65 -8.78
N GLU A 253 -18.32 12.09 -9.99
CA GLU A 253 -17.07 11.71 -10.66
C GLU A 253 -16.17 12.93 -10.88
N ASN A 254 -14.89 12.80 -10.55
CA ASN A 254 -13.94 13.88 -10.71
C ASN A 254 -13.71 14.19 -12.20
N GLN A 255 -13.38 15.43 -12.49
CA GLN A 255 -13.23 15.95 -13.85
C GLN A 255 -11.97 16.81 -13.93
N GLU A 256 -11.67 17.36 -15.11
CA GLU A 256 -10.65 18.41 -15.23
C GLU A 256 -11.08 19.66 -14.46
N CYS A 257 -10.13 20.42 -13.90
CA CYS A 257 -10.41 21.59 -13.04
C CYS A 257 -11.49 22.51 -13.63
N GLN A 258 -11.38 22.82 -14.92
CA GLN A 258 -12.26 23.77 -15.62
C GLN A 258 -13.74 23.38 -15.63
N PHE A 259 -14.07 22.10 -15.38
CA PHE A 259 -15.44 21.60 -15.33
C PHE A 259 -16.00 21.56 -13.90
N ILE A 260 -15.15 21.69 -12.88
CA ILE A 260 -15.55 21.72 -11.47
C ILE A 260 -16.08 23.12 -11.14
N LYS A 261 -17.38 23.24 -10.89
CA LYS A 261 -18.04 24.54 -10.65
C LYS A 261 -17.99 25.02 -9.20
N ASN A 262 -17.75 24.10 -8.26
CA ASN A 262 -17.84 24.39 -6.83
C ASN A 262 -16.46 24.49 -6.19
N GLU A 263 -16.30 25.45 -5.27
CA GLU A 263 -15.07 25.67 -4.51
C GLU A 263 -14.63 24.44 -3.70
N LYS A 264 -15.57 23.76 -3.02
CA LYS A 264 -15.26 22.62 -2.15
C LYS A 264 -14.72 21.40 -2.90
N GLY A 265 -15.04 21.26 -4.18
CA GLY A 265 -14.51 20.21 -5.05
C GLY A 265 -13.24 20.59 -5.80
N CYS A 266 -12.83 21.86 -5.74
CA CYS A 266 -11.71 22.38 -6.51
C CYS A 266 -10.37 22.17 -5.80
N VAL A 267 -9.94 20.91 -5.73
CA VAL A 267 -8.71 20.52 -4.99
C VAL A 267 -7.71 19.82 -5.90
N VAL A 268 -8.12 18.74 -6.57
CA VAL A 268 -7.31 17.96 -7.50
C VAL A 268 -8.21 17.46 -8.64
N ASP A 269 -7.70 17.49 -9.86
CA ASP A 269 -8.42 17.00 -11.05
C ASP A 269 -8.27 15.49 -11.28
N ILE A 270 -8.98 14.97 -12.29
CA ILE A 270 -8.89 13.55 -12.70
C ILE A 270 -7.48 13.10 -13.12
N ASN A 271 -6.58 14.02 -13.46
CA ASN A 271 -5.20 13.76 -13.84
C ASN A 271 -4.21 13.93 -12.67
N ASN A 272 -4.71 14.02 -11.42
CA ASN A 272 -3.92 14.28 -10.23
C ASN A 272 -3.16 15.62 -10.24
N LYS A 273 -3.65 16.62 -10.98
CA LYS A 273 -3.13 17.98 -10.96
C LYS A 273 -3.87 18.81 -9.92
N LYS A 274 -3.13 19.56 -9.11
CA LYS A 274 -3.71 20.42 -8.08
C LYS A 274 -4.51 21.56 -8.71
N SER A 275 -5.65 21.87 -8.12
CA SER A 275 -6.58 22.91 -8.55
C SER A 275 -6.71 24.00 -7.49
N ALA A 276 -7.19 25.17 -7.90
CA ALA A 276 -7.59 26.23 -6.99
C ALA A 276 -8.80 26.99 -7.54
N TYR A 277 -9.67 27.37 -6.62
CA TYR A 277 -10.85 28.15 -6.94
C TYR A 277 -10.48 29.64 -6.96
N SER A 278 -10.51 30.25 -8.13
CA SER A 278 -10.14 31.65 -8.34
C SER A 278 -11.08 32.31 -9.33
N ASN A 279 -11.49 33.55 -9.07
CA ASN A 279 -12.39 34.32 -9.93
C ASN A 279 -13.72 33.59 -10.27
N GLY A 280 -14.27 32.85 -9.31
CA GLY A 280 -15.56 32.13 -9.46
C GLY A 280 -15.50 30.87 -10.32
N LYS A 281 -14.29 30.39 -10.67
CA LYS A 281 -14.07 29.16 -11.44
C LYS A 281 -12.95 28.32 -10.81
N CYS A 282 -12.99 27.03 -11.06
CA CYS A 282 -11.90 26.14 -10.69
C CYS A 282 -10.86 26.07 -11.82
N GLU A 283 -9.60 26.33 -11.49
CA GLU A 283 -8.50 26.32 -12.45
C GLU A 283 -7.33 25.49 -11.91
N LEU A 284 -6.41 25.09 -12.80
CA LEU A 284 -5.16 24.46 -12.38
C LEU A 284 -4.35 25.43 -11.52
N LYS A 285 -3.76 24.94 -10.42
CA LYS A 285 -2.83 25.73 -9.64
C LYS A 285 -1.69 26.23 -10.51
N ASN A 286 -1.60 27.54 -10.59
CA ASN A 286 -0.53 28.28 -11.23
C ASN A 286 -0.33 29.60 -10.47
N CYS A 287 0.69 30.38 -10.82
CA CYS A 287 0.96 31.66 -10.17
C CYS A 287 -0.30 32.53 -10.10
N ASN A 288 -0.98 32.73 -11.24
CA ASN A 288 -2.14 33.63 -11.34
C ASN A 288 -3.36 33.20 -10.49
N THR A 289 -3.44 31.93 -10.09
CA THR A 289 -4.53 31.41 -9.24
C THR A 289 -4.24 31.56 -7.75
N ALA A 290 -3.01 31.86 -7.37
CA ALA A 290 -2.64 31.96 -5.97
C ALA A 290 -3.30 33.18 -5.29
N PRO A 291 -3.58 33.10 -3.99
CA PRO A 291 -4.10 34.24 -3.22
C PRO A 291 -3.20 35.48 -3.32
N LEU A 292 -3.78 36.66 -3.58
CA LEU A 292 -3.05 37.94 -3.66
C LEU A 292 -2.31 38.33 -2.37
N GLN A 293 -2.70 37.74 -1.24
CA GLN A 293 -2.05 37.92 0.06
C GLN A 293 -0.69 37.22 0.15
N TYR A 294 -0.38 36.29 -0.76
CA TYR A 294 0.91 35.61 -0.82
C TYR A 294 1.91 36.49 -1.58
N ASN A 295 2.76 37.15 -0.82
CA ASN A 295 3.68 38.19 -1.29
C ASN A 295 5.16 37.78 -1.19
N SER A 296 5.44 36.56 -0.74
CA SER A 296 6.79 35.99 -0.61
C SER A 296 6.91 34.69 -1.38
N TYR A 297 8.14 34.33 -1.75
CA TYR A 297 8.44 33.05 -2.39
C TYR A 297 8.00 31.87 -1.52
N GLU A 298 8.27 31.93 -0.21
CA GLU A 298 7.92 30.88 0.75
C GLU A 298 6.41 30.61 0.78
N GLN A 299 5.59 31.67 0.77
CA GLN A 299 4.13 31.52 0.71
C GLN A 299 3.66 30.88 -0.61
N CYS A 300 4.31 31.20 -1.73
CA CYS A 300 3.98 30.56 -3.01
C CYS A 300 4.43 29.08 -3.05
N GLN A 301 5.55 28.73 -2.42
CA GLN A 301 5.97 27.33 -2.26
C GLN A 301 5.01 26.55 -1.35
N GLN A 302 4.49 27.17 -0.29
CA GLN A 302 3.45 26.56 0.55
C GLN A 302 2.14 26.34 -0.23
N TYR A 303 1.81 27.24 -1.17
CA TYR A 303 0.63 27.10 -2.02
C TYR A 303 0.75 25.91 -2.99
N ASP A 304 1.91 25.77 -3.63
CA ASP A 304 2.30 24.59 -4.40
C ASP A 304 3.82 24.55 -4.64
N GLU A 305 4.47 23.52 -4.09
CA GLU A 305 5.93 23.29 -4.14
C GLU A 305 6.50 23.19 -5.57
N LYS A 306 5.66 22.93 -6.57
CA LYS A 306 6.08 22.82 -7.98
C LYS A 306 6.04 24.16 -8.73
N LEU A 307 5.55 25.22 -8.10
CA LEU A 307 5.41 26.52 -8.74
C LEU A 307 6.68 27.35 -8.60
N ASP A 308 7.24 27.79 -9.72
CA ASP A 308 8.33 28.78 -9.75
C ASP A 308 7.75 30.20 -9.90
N CYS A 309 7.15 30.73 -8.83
CA CYS A 309 6.52 32.04 -8.81
C CYS A 309 7.15 32.96 -7.77
N VAL A 310 7.10 34.28 -8.04
CA VAL A 310 7.49 35.34 -7.11
C VAL A 310 6.29 36.25 -6.92
N ARG A 311 5.92 36.57 -5.67
CA ARG A 311 4.65 37.26 -5.34
C ARG A 311 3.42 36.60 -5.97
N CYS A 312 3.54 35.29 -6.14
CA CYS A 312 2.68 34.41 -6.88
C CYS A 312 2.23 34.97 -8.23
N GLN A 313 3.14 35.65 -8.91
CA GLN A 313 3.05 35.95 -10.33
C GLN A 313 4.12 35.16 -11.06
N ASN A 314 3.91 34.97 -12.36
CA ASN A 314 4.94 34.37 -13.20
C ASN A 314 6.24 35.16 -13.03
N ARG A 315 7.32 34.42 -12.83
CA ARG A 315 8.64 34.98 -12.64
C ARG A 315 9.00 35.94 -13.79
N PRO A 316 9.44 37.18 -13.50
CA PRO A 316 9.93 38.06 -14.53
C PRO A 316 11.10 37.45 -15.32
N ILE A 317 11.16 37.72 -16.62
CA ILE A 317 12.25 37.24 -17.49
C ILE A 317 13.56 37.99 -17.20
N GLN A 318 13.46 39.23 -16.72
CA GLN A 318 14.59 40.13 -16.49
C GLN A 318 14.80 40.36 -14.99
N CYS A 319 16.05 40.25 -14.52
CA CYS A 319 16.40 40.46 -13.10
C CYS A 319 15.96 41.84 -12.58
N GLN A 320 15.93 42.86 -13.43
CA GLN A 320 15.60 44.23 -13.04
C GLN A 320 14.13 44.40 -12.60
N ASN A 321 13.27 43.43 -12.90
CA ASN A 321 11.86 43.45 -12.55
C ASN A 321 11.57 42.85 -11.16
N TYR A 322 12.58 42.34 -10.44
CA TYR A 322 12.42 41.93 -9.04
C TYR A 322 12.61 43.14 -8.11
N TYR A 323 11.68 43.29 -7.17
CA TYR A 323 11.62 44.45 -6.27
C TYR A 323 12.21 44.18 -4.89
N GLN A 324 12.37 42.91 -4.50
CA GLN A 324 12.85 42.52 -3.18
C GLN A 324 14.09 41.63 -3.29
N GLU A 325 14.92 41.71 -2.26
CA GLU A 325 16.17 40.94 -2.16
C GLU A 325 15.92 39.43 -2.17
N ILE A 326 14.91 38.97 -1.41
CA ILE A 326 14.53 37.56 -1.31
C ILE A 326 14.11 36.97 -2.66
N ASP A 327 13.46 37.79 -3.49
CA ASP A 327 13.01 37.40 -4.82
C ASP A 327 14.19 37.18 -5.78
N CYS A 328 15.29 37.92 -5.58
CA CYS A 328 16.46 37.90 -6.45
C CYS A 328 17.33 36.64 -6.29
N TYR A 329 17.40 36.09 -5.06
CA TYR A 329 18.25 34.94 -4.75
C TYR A 329 17.63 33.57 -5.03
N SER A 330 16.33 33.51 -5.28
CA SER A 330 15.60 32.27 -5.58
C SER A 330 15.91 31.67 -6.97
N ILE A 331 16.94 32.16 -7.66
CA ILE A 331 17.16 32.02 -9.09
C ILE A 331 18.42 31.16 -9.33
N ILE A 332 18.24 29.85 -9.50
CA ILE A 332 19.34 29.00 -10.00
C ILE A 332 19.55 29.23 -11.52
N ILE A 333 18.51 29.62 -12.26
CA ILE A 333 18.50 29.59 -13.73
C ILE A 333 18.90 30.92 -14.41
N GLN A 334 18.45 32.08 -13.91
CA GLN A 334 18.69 33.39 -14.57
C GLN A 334 19.94 34.14 -14.07
N ASP A 335 20.67 33.58 -13.09
CA ASP A 335 21.92 34.14 -12.57
C ASP A 335 21.83 35.63 -12.16
N CYS A 336 20.90 35.95 -11.26
CA CYS A 336 20.70 37.31 -10.76
C CYS A 336 21.38 37.52 -9.40
N VAL A 337 21.69 38.77 -9.07
CA VAL A 337 22.26 39.18 -7.77
C VAL A 337 21.61 40.46 -7.28
N TRP A 338 21.40 40.55 -5.97
CA TRP A 338 20.94 41.77 -5.34
C TRP A 338 22.12 42.73 -5.14
N TYR A 339 22.08 43.90 -5.77
CA TYR A 339 23.16 44.87 -5.74
C TYR A 339 22.61 46.30 -5.69
N LYS A 340 23.00 47.07 -4.67
CA LYS A 340 22.54 48.46 -4.45
C LYS A 340 21.00 48.59 -4.44
N ASN A 341 20.32 47.75 -3.66
CA ASN A 341 18.85 47.74 -3.50
C ASN A 341 18.07 47.51 -4.80
N LYS A 342 18.67 46.83 -5.77
CA LYS A 342 18.00 46.35 -6.98
C LYS A 342 18.51 44.96 -7.32
N CYS A 343 17.66 44.15 -7.95
CA CYS A 343 18.10 42.89 -8.53
C CYS A 343 18.65 43.17 -9.93
N ASP A 344 19.81 42.61 -10.24
CA ASP A 344 20.46 42.79 -11.53
C ASP A 344 21.05 41.48 -12.01
N LYS A 345 21.32 41.36 -13.31
CA LYS A 345 22.00 40.18 -13.84
C LYS A 345 23.39 40.12 -13.24
N ARG A 346 23.87 38.95 -12.81
CA ARG A 346 25.22 38.81 -12.26
C ARG A 346 26.24 39.30 -13.29
N GLN A 347 27.11 40.18 -12.84
CA GLN A 347 28.20 40.78 -13.59
C GLN A 347 29.41 40.84 -12.67
N CYS A 348 30.62 40.85 -13.24
CA CYS A 348 31.85 40.80 -12.44
C CYS A 348 31.98 41.96 -11.44
N TYR A 349 31.49 43.15 -11.80
CA TYR A 349 31.52 44.32 -10.91
C TYR A 349 30.56 44.22 -9.71
N HIS A 350 29.67 43.23 -9.68
CA HIS A 350 28.85 42.91 -8.51
C HIS A 350 29.61 42.10 -7.45
N ALA A 351 30.78 41.54 -7.80
CA ALA A 351 31.58 40.79 -6.84
C ALA A 351 32.12 41.68 -5.71
N PRO A 352 32.26 41.14 -4.48
CA PRO A 352 32.86 41.87 -3.37
C PRO A 352 34.26 42.39 -3.69
N GLN A 353 34.57 43.60 -3.23
CA GLN A 353 35.86 44.26 -3.45
C GLN A 353 37.04 43.49 -2.83
N THR A 354 36.77 42.65 -1.83
CA THR A 354 37.74 41.81 -1.13
C THR A 354 38.12 40.54 -1.90
N PHE A 355 37.48 40.24 -3.03
CA PHE A 355 37.74 39.01 -3.77
C PHE A 355 39.16 38.97 -4.32
N VAL A 356 39.85 37.86 -4.06
CA VAL A 356 41.12 37.53 -4.72
C VAL A 356 40.86 36.94 -6.11
N HIS A 357 41.90 36.80 -6.92
CA HIS A 357 41.78 36.33 -8.31
C HIS A 357 41.04 35.00 -8.44
N GLU A 358 41.39 34.01 -7.62
CA GLU A 358 40.70 32.71 -7.59
C GLU A 358 39.20 32.83 -7.26
N GLN A 359 38.83 33.72 -6.32
CA GLN A 359 37.42 33.96 -5.97
C GLN A 359 36.67 34.65 -7.11
N CYS A 360 37.31 35.58 -7.84
CA CYS A 360 36.73 36.15 -9.06
C CYS A 360 36.49 35.08 -10.13
N GLN A 361 37.39 34.11 -10.26
CA GLN A 361 37.21 33.00 -11.20
C GLN A 361 36.05 32.08 -10.82
N GLN A 362 35.85 31.84 -9.53
CA GLN A 362 34.71 31.07 -9.03
C GLN A 362 33.38 31.84 -9.16
N TYR A 363 33.43 33.17 -9.12
CA TYR A 363 32.25 34.03 -9.25
C TYR A 363 31.65 34.03 -10.68
N GLY A 364 32.46 33.77 -11.70
CA GLY A 364 32.02 33.66 -13.09
C GLY A 364 33.15 33.82 -14.11
N LYS A 365 32.84 34.34 -15.30
CA LYS A 365 33.82 34.68 -16.34
C LYS A 365 34.58 35.98 -16.02
N CYS A 366 35.14 36.04 -14.81
CA CYS A 366 35.75 37.22 -14.24
C CYS A 366 37.23 36.99 -13.88
N MET A 367 37.97 38.09 -13.79
CA MET A 367 39.32 38.19 -13.25
C MET A 367 39.38 39.32 -12.22
N ARG A 368 40.44 39.37 -11.41
CA ARG A 368 40.61 40.43 -10.41
C ARG A 368 41.00 41.76 -11.07
N LYS A 369 40.53 42.86 -10.48
CA LYS A 369 40.95 44.22 -10.80
C LYS A 369 42.03 44.71 -9.81
N ILE A 370 42.99 45.51 -10.27
CA ILE A 370 44.11 46.06 -9.43
C ILE A 370 43.58 46.77 -8.18
N GLU A 371 42.52 47.58 -8.33
CA GLU A 371 41.94 48.39 -7.25
C GLU A 371 41.07 47.58 -6.28
N GLY A 372 40.91 46.27 -6.50
CA GLY A 372 39.98 45.41 -5.78
C GLY A 372 38.73 45.05 -6.60
N GLY A 373 38.06 43.98 -6.18
CA GLY A 373 36.90 43.42 -6.87
C GLY A 373 37.25 42.66 -8.14
N CYS A 374 36.21 42.38 -8.93
CA CYS A 374 36.32 41.60 -10.16
C CYS A 374 35.87 42.40 -11.39
N GLU A 375 36.51 42.13 -12.51
CA GLU A 375 36.15 42.64 -13.84
C GLU A 375 36.01 41.48 -14.85
N LEU A 376 35.41 41.76 -16.00
CA LEU A 376 35.22 40.75 -17.04
C LEU A 376 36.57 40.32 -17.59
N ARG A 377 36.75 39.02 -17.86
CA ARG A 377 37.94 38.58 -18.59
C ARG A 377 37.96 39.18 -20.00
N PRO A 378 39.13 39.58 -20.49
CA PRO A 378 39.31 39.91 -21.90
C PRO A 378 39.04 38.74 -22.83
N GLN A 379 38.71 39.01 -24.09
CA GLN A 379 38.44 37.96 -25.09
C GLN A 379 39.71 37.17 -25.43
N THR A 380 40.83 37.90 -25.55
CA THR A 380 42.14 37.35 -25.90
C THR A 380 43.10 37.37 -24.71
N CYS A 381 44.14 36.53 -24.73
CA CYS A 381 45.14 36.52 -23.67
C CYS A 381 46.00 37.79 -23.70
N GLU A 382 46.23 38.34 -24.88
CA GLU A 382 47.10 39.49 -25.16
C GLU A 382 46.58 40.80 -24.54
N GLU A 383 45.28 40.88 -24.27
CA GLU A 383 44.65 41.97 -23.53
C GLU A 383 44.91 41.91 -22.01
N ILE A 384 45.38 40.78 -21.48
CA ILE A 384 45.72 40.62 -20.07
C ILE A 384 47.14 41.17 -19.82
N ILE A 385 47.22 42.38 -19.28
CA ILE A 385 48.49 43.08 -19.06
C ILE A 385 49.12 42.82 -17.67
N ILE A 386 48.50 41.99 -16.84
CA ILE A 386 48.94 41.72 -15.46
C ILE A 386 49.33 40.25 -15.35
N TYR A 387 50.60 40.00 -15.00
CA TYR A 387 51.17 38.66 -14.85
C TYR A 387 50.32 37.75 -13.96
N GLU A 388 49.89 38.23 -12.79
CA GLU A 388 49.14 37.44 -11.80
C GLU A 388 47.78 36.96 -12.32
N PHE A 389 47.23 37.61 -13.35
CA PHE A 389 45.91 37.29 -13.91
C PHE A 389 45.99 36.55 -15.25
N CYS A 390 47.21 36.25 -15.73
CA CYS A 390 47.43 35.60 -17.01
C CYS A 390 47.26 34.08 -16.89
N ASP A 391 46.02 33.61 -16.97
CA ASP A 391 45.70 32.19 -16.91
C ASP A 391 44.64 31.72 -17.91
N ILE A 392 43.54 32.44 -18.07
CA ILE A 392 42.43 32.06 -18.94
C ILE A 392 41.70 33.28 -19.49
N SER A 393 41.29 33.24 -20.76
CA SER A 393 40.49 34.29 -21.37
C SER A 393 38.98 34.08 -21.15
N TYR A 394 38.15 35.01 -21.67
CA TYR A 394 36.69 34.91 -21.64
C TYR A 394 36.14 33.65 -22.34
N ASP A 395 36.80 33.25 -23.42
CA ASP A 395 36.47 32.06 -24.23
C ASP A 395 37.08 30.78 -23.67
N GLU A 396 37.58 30.82 -22.43
CA GLU A 396 38.17 29.69 -21.73
C GLU A 396 39.47 29.15 -22.37
N SER A 397 40.10 29.93 -23.25
CA SER A 397 41.43 29.65 -23.76
C SER A 397 42.47 29.85 -22.66
N ARG A 398 43.34 28.86 -22.44
CA ARG A 398 44.45 28.99 -21.50
C ARG A 398 45.47 30.01 -22.01
N CYS A 399 46.02 30.78 -21.09
CA CYS A 399 47.03 31.79 -21.34
C CYS A 399 48.32 31.45 -20.59
N MET A 400 49.44 31.99 -21.06
CA MET A 400 50.71 31.95 -20.34
C MET A 400 51.46 33.27 -20.49
N TRP A 401 52.20 33.64 -19.46
CA TRP A 401 53.03 34.84 -19.49
C TRP A 401 54.37 34.55 -20.14
N GLU A 402 54.67 35.21 -21.26
CA GLU A 402 55.92 35.08 -22.01
C GLU A 402 56.36 36.45 -22.52
N GLU A 403 57.66 36.78 -22.39
CA GLU A 403 58.22 38.04 -22.91
C GLU A 403 57.50 39.31 -22.40
N ASN A 404 57.09 39.33 -21.13
CA ASN A 404 56.30 40.41 -20.52
C ASN A 404 54.93 40.66 -21.15
N GLN A 405 54.37 39.67 -21.84
CA GLN A 405 53.02 39.70 -22.37
C GLN A 405 52.29 38.40 -22.02
N CYS A 406 50.99 38.50 -21.80
CA CYS A 406 50.17 37.31 -21.70
C CYS A 406 49.82 36.85 -23.12
N LYS A 407 50.16 35.61 -23.47
CA LYS A 407 49.88 35.05 -24.80
C LYS A 407 49.01 33.81 -24.66
N GLN A 408 48.27 33.47 -25.70
CA GLN A 408 47.54 32.21 -25.73
C GLN A 408 48.53 31.03 -25.55
N LEU A 409 48.20 30.13 -24.64
CA LEU A 409 49.00 28.93 -24.39
C LEU A 409 48.86 28.00 -25.60
N THR A 410 49.93 27.93 -26.40
CA THR A 410 50.08 26.90 -27.43
C THR A 410 51.15 25.91 -26.99
N CYS A 411 51.08 24.66 -27.46
CA CYS A 411 52.09 23.66 -27.09
C CYS A 411 53.50 24.06 -27.55
N GLN A 412 53.60 24.83 -28.65
CA GLN A 412 54.87 25.39 -29.15
C GLN A 412 55.55 26.36 -28.16
N ASN A 413 54.78 26.97 -27.26
CA ASN A 413 55.29 27.92 -26.26
C ASN A 413 55.86 27.19 -25.02
N LEU A 414 55.58 25.89 -24.86
CA LEU A 414 56.10 25.08 -23.76
C LEU A 414 57.52 24.57 -24.06
N LYS A 415 58.52 25.42 -23.81
CA LYS A 415 59.94 25.16 -24.12
C LYS A 415 60.79 24.79 -22.90
N LEU A 416 61.93 24.15 -23.15
CA LEU A 416 62.98 23.94 -22.16
C LEU A 416 63.61 25.26 -21.70
N PRO A 417 64.14 25.33 -20.47
CA PRO A 417 64.20 24.25 -19.47
C PRO A 417 62.92 24.10 -18.62
N ASN A 418 61.98 25.03 -18.73
CA ASN A 418 60.84 25.13 -17.80
C ASN A 418 59.89 23.93 -17.87
N TYR A 419 59.74 23.31 -19.04
CA TYR A 419 58.89 22.13 -19.27
C TYR A 419 59.72 20.88 -19.63
N ASP A 420 60.66 20.53 -18.75
CA ASP A 420 61.60 19.41 -18.91
C ASP A 420 61.02 17.99 -18.77
N ASN A 421 59.76 17.87 -18.35
CA ASN A 421 59.14 16.56 -18.17
C ASN A 421 57.63 16.54 -18.49
N SER A 422 57.13 15.33 -18.73
CA SER A 422 55.76 15.08 -19.20
C SER A 422 54.71 15.54 -18.20
N GLN A 423 55.04 15.50 -16.90
CA GLN A 423 54.13 15.92 -15.85
C GLN A 423 53.95 17.44 -15.84
N LYS A 424 55.04 18.22 -15.94
CA LYS A 424 54.99 19.69 -16.07
C LYS A 424 54.24 20.11 -17.34
N CYS A 425 54.45 19.41 -18.45
CA CYS A 425 53.76 19.67 -19.71
C CYS A 425 52.24 19.38 -19.62
N LYS A 426 51.86 18.22 -19.05
CA LYS A 426 50.45 17.83 -18.82
C LYS A 426 49.74 18.74 -17.82
N GLN A 427 50.45 19.24 -16.81
CA GLN A 427 49.91 20.22 -15.86
C GLN A 427 49.61 21.56 -16.52
N ALA A 428 50.48 22.02 -17.43
CA ALA A 428 50.27 23.26 -18.18
C ALA A 428 49.08 23.15 -19.15
N SER A 429 48.99 22.06 -19.91
CA SER A 429 47.86 21.77 -20.79
C SER A 429 47.62 20.27 -20.90
N LYS A 430 46.38 19.85 -20.64
CA LYS A 430 45.94 18.45 -20.82
C LYS A 430 46.01 18.00 -22.29
N HIS A 431 46.08 18.94 -23.23
CA HIS A 431 46.09 18.67 -24.67
C HIS A 431 47.50 18.55 -25.26
N CYS A 432 48.53 19.00 -24.55
CA CYS A 432 49.92 18.87 -25.02
C CYS A 432 50.53 17.54 -24.56
N ARG A 433 51.19 16.83 -25.47
CA ARG A 433 51.97 15.62 -25.17
C ARG A 433 53.46 15.87 -25.42
N GLN A 434 54.28 15.35 -24.51
CA GLN A 434 55.73 15.37 -24.67
C GLN A 434 56.15 14.26 -25.63
N TYR A 435 56.88 14.61 -26.70
CA TYR A 435 57.58 13.64 -27.54
C TYR A 435 59.09 13.82 -27.38
N SER A 436 59.82 12.72 -27.13
CA SER A 436 61.28 12.70 -27.13
C SER A 436 61.77 12.11 -28.46
N TYR A 437 62.37 12.92 -29.33
CA TYR A 437 63.03 12.43 -30.53
C TYR A 437 64.49 12.09 -30.21
N ASN A 438 64.86 10.82 -30.31
CA ASN A 438 66.22 10.36 -30.04
C ASN A 438 66.89 9.97 -31.36
N LYS A 439 67.56 10.91 -32.03
CA LYS A 439 68.34 10.59 -33.25
C LYS A 439 69.84 10.86 -33.12
N TYR A 440 70.29 11.77 -32.22
CA TYR A 440 71.73 12.10 -32.09
C TYR A 440 72.15 12.59 -30.68
N ARG A 441 71.69 11.98 -29.57
CA ARG A 441 72.08 12.37 -28.19
C ARG A 441 71.83 13.85 -27.79
N LEU A 442 71.04 14.58 -28.57
CA LEU A 442 70.45 15.87 -28.19
C LEU A 442 68.97 15.62 -27.88
N PHE A 443 68.59 15.67 -26.61
CA PHE A 443 67.19 15.59 -26.18
C PHE A 443 66.51 16.92 -26.50
N ILE A 444 65.89 17.03 -27.66
CA ILE A 444 64.96 18.11 -27.96
C ILE A 444 63.61 17.68 -27.39
N ILE A 445 63.24 18.26 -26.23
CA ILE A 445 61.91 18.08 -25.65
C ILE A 445 61.02 19.15 -26.27
N GLN A 446 60.05 18.72 -27.08
CA GLN A 446 58.97 19.58 -27.55
C GLN A 446 57.64 19.03 -27.02
N CYS A 447 56.90 19.90 -26.35
CA CYS A 447 55.49 19.68 -26.04
C CYS A 447 54.68 20.02 -27.30
N TRP A 448 53.94 19.06 -27.84
CA TRP A 448 53.09 19.24 -29.02
C TRP A 448 51.63 18.98 -28.70
#